data_AF-A0A395H4I0-F1
#
_entry.id   AF-A0A395H4I0-F1
#
_cell.length_a   1.000
_cell.length_b   1.000
_cell.length_c   1.000
_cell.angle_alpha   90.00
_cell.angle_beta   90.00
_cell.angle_gamma   90.00
#
_symmetry.space_group_name_H-M   'P 1'
#
loop_
_entity.id
_entity.type
_entity.pdbx_description
1 polymer ?
#
loop_
_entity_poly.entity_id
_entity_poly.type
_entity_poly.pdbx_seq_one_letter_code
_entity_poly.pdbx_strand_id
1 'polypeptide(L)'
;MQPSVQTNLETSKQPSVEATQTSAINPSAIHPSTIHPMQPIQTPQPAIRRTYPSWLFFQRISRWSTEQLDALNISQHDMITPRVLIGEEYIPTRRDRDAVYTNLLRAFTEPSEFDIVGYDPASTMMRNNQLRHTFQLLGMIFDIIFKNEPLPCTVDMLISQLGMPFALFRDNFIVDREDIPFHLLKFNMRGTLHCNGGIYHHTDRKRRFPLVVFAHTTKTHHRLPHPTNHELASTLLPMTTEYDHGLTRPKYTGFSISAHGTEYRITRADASHTYFEDLRHGRLTREKLIVLRTVKYNLLWREDREEFFEAFYAMCGFLGGYWGGKKSLV
;
A
#
# COMPACT_ATOMS: atom_id res chain seq x y z
N MET A 1 -30.35 -52.61 0.68
CA MET A 1 -30.96 -52.76 -0.65
C MET A 1 -30.43 -51.64 -1.54
N GLN A 2 -29.54 -51.98 -2.47
CA GLN A 2 -29.27 -51.17 -3.66
C GLN A 2 -30.55 -51.13 -4.53
N PRO A 3 -30.70 -50.13 -5.41
CA PRO A 3 -30.21 -50.33 -6.78
C PRO A 3 -29.51 -49.10 -7.40
N SER A 4 -28.41 -49.40 -8.08
CA SER A 4 -27.88 -48.68 -9.24
C SER A 4 -28.67 -49.10 -10.48
N VAL A 5 -28.86 -48.25 -11.49
CA VAL A 5 -28.79 -48.59 -12.94
C VAL A 5 -28.63 -47.31 -13.78
N GLN A 6 -27.68 -47.39 -14.73
CA GLN A 6 -27.30 -46.44 -15.80
C GLN A 6 -28.27 -46.44 -17.00
N THR A 7 -28.22 -45.39 -17.83
CA THR A 7 -28.33 -45.45 -19.31
C THR A 7 -27.83 -44.11 -19.91
N ASN A 8 -26.71 -44.13 -20.66
CA ASN A 8 -26.55 -44.06 -22.13
C ASN A 8 -26.63 -42.63 -22.73
N LEU A 9 -25.54 -42.06 -23.28
CA LEU A 9 -24.91 -42.25 -24.61
C LEU A 9 -25.72 -41.62 -25.76
N GLU A 10 -25.25 -40.48 -26.29
CA GLU A 10 -25.38 -40.18 -27.72
C GLU A 10 -24.29 -39.21 -28.23
N THR A 11 -23.60 -39.70 -29.24
CA THR A 11 -22.61 -39.13 -30.18
C THR A 11 -23.11 -37.95 -31.00
N SER A 12 -22.21 -37.06 -31.48
CA SER A 12 -22.07 -36.74 -32.93
C SER A 12 -21.12 -35.56 -33.23
N LYS A 13 -20.09 -35.87 -34.04
CA LYS A 13 -19.49 -35.12 -35.18
C LYS A 13 -18.60 -33.87 -34.98
N GLN A 14 -17.31 -34.09 -35.23
CA GLN A 14 -16.40 -33.20 -35.96
C GLN A 14 -16.83 -33.00 -37.43
N PRO A 15 -16.28 -31.98 -38.11
CA PRO A 15 -15.51 -32.29 -39.31
C PRO A 15 -14.16 -31.58 -39.41
N SER A 16 -13.27 -32.29 -40.09
CA SER A 16 -11.90 -32.03 -40.51
C SER A 16 -11.83 -31.14 -41.77
N VAL A 17 -10.73 -30.41 -41.97
CA VAL A 17 -10.21 -30.04 -43.30
C VAL A 17 -8.69 -30.02 -43.26
N GLU A 18 -8.07 -30.69 -44.23
CA GLU A 18 -6.63 -30.81 -44.47
C GLU A 18 -6.34 -30.52 -45.96
N ALA A 19 -5.08 -30.13 -46.23
CA ALA A 19 -4.35 -30.21 -47.51
C ALA A 19 -4.57 -29.05 -48.53
N THR A 20 -3.61 -28.56 -49.36
CA THR A 20 -2.24 -28.96 -49.73
C THR A 20 -1.54 -27.80 -50.53
N GLN A 21 -0.19 -27.72 -50.45
CA GLN A 21 0.87 -27.45 -51.49
C GLN A 21 0.55 -26.65 -52.81
N THR A 22 1.42 -25.91 -53.53
CA THR A 22 2.85 -26.09 -53.93
C THR A 22 3.37 -24.88 -54.77
N SER A 23 4.71 -24.69 -54.82
CA SER A 23 5.59 -24.33 -55.98
C SER A 23 5.71 -22.92 -56.62
N ALA A 24 6.91 -22.31 -56.42
CA ALA A 24 7.98 -21.87 -57.36
C ALA A 24 7.78 -20.96 -58.61
N ILE A 25 8.73 -20.01 -58.80
CA ILE A 25 9.53 -19.63 -60.03
C ILE A 25 9.79 -18.09 -60.14
N ASN A 26 11.08 -17.70 -60.23
CA ASN A 26 11.67 -16.40 -60.69
C ASN A 26 11.78 -16.38 -62.25
N PRO A 27 12.05 -15.30 -63.05
CA PRO A 27 12.91 -14.11 -62.78
C PRO A 27 12.58 -12.78 -63.55
N SER A 28 13.48 -11.79 -63.42
CA SER A 28 13.93 -10.80 -64.43
C SER A 28 13.31 -9.39 -64.56
N ALA A 29 14.10 -8.40 -64.09
CA ALA A 29 14.80 -7.36 -64.88
C ALA A 29 14.26 -5.90 -64.98
N ILE A 30 15.25 -4.98 -64.85
CA ILE A 30 15.42 -3.61 -65.39
C ILE A 30 14.88 -2.38 -64.58
N HIS A 31 15.84 -1.50 -64.23
CA HIS A 31 15.85 -0.09 -63.76
C HIS A 31 14.93 0.91 -64.53
N PRO A 32 14.87 2.24 -64.23
CA PRO A 32 15.36 3.06 -63.09
C PRO A 32 14.30 4.08 -62.53
N SER A 33 14.58 4.72 -61.38
CA SER A 33 14.45 6.19 -61.12
C SER A 33 14.07 6.55 -59.68
N THR A 34 15.00 7.25 -59.02
CA THR A 34 14.82 8.48 -58.23
C THR A 34 13.54 8.67 -57.41
N ILE A 35 13.60 8.40 -56.11
CA ILE A 35 12.92 9.20 -55.08
C ILE A 35 13.86 9.34 -53.87
N HIS A 36 14.27 10.57 -53.57
CA HIS A 36 14.93 10.91 -52.31
C HIS A 36 14.00 10.59 -51.14
N PRO A 37 14.43 9.89 -50.07
CA PRO A 37 13.68 9.93 -48.83
C PRO A 37 13.80 11.35 -48.27
N MET A 38 12.70 12.09 -48.31
CA MET A 38 12.52 13.26 -47.44
C MET A 38 12.77 12.76 -46.01
N GLN A 39 13.87 13.22 -45.43
CA GLN A 39 14.04 13.11 -43.99
C GLN A 39 12.83 13.78 -43.34
N PRO A 40 12.16 13.14 -42.36
CA PRO A 40 11.19 13.85 -41.57
C PRO A 40 11.93 15.01 -40.92
N ILE A 41 11.49 16.23 -41.23
CA ILE A 41 11.85 17.42 -40.46
C ILE A 41 11.45 17.08 -39.03
N GLN A 42 12.43 16.70 -38.20
CA GLN A 42 12.26 16.63 -36.76
C GLN A 42 12.03 18.06 -36.32
N THR A 43 10.77 18.46 -36.24
CA THR A 43 10.37 19.67 -35.54
C THR A 43 10.98 19.54 -34.15
N PRO A 44 11.86 20.46 -33.72
CA PRO A 44 12.40 20.42 -32.38
C PRO A 44 11.19 20.48 -31.45
N GLN A 45 10.93 19.41 -30.71
CA GLN A 45 9.93 19.47 -29.65
C GLN A 45 10.34 20.65 -28.77
N PRO A 46 9.47 21.68 -28.62
CA PRO A 46 9.83 22.85 -27.83
C PRO A 46 10.24 22.35 -26.45
N ALA A 47 11.42 22.76 -26.00
CA ALA A 47 11.95 22.40 -24.69
C ALA A 47 10.85 22.66 -23.66
N ILE A 48 10.27 21.59 -23.13
CA ILE A 48 9.13 21.70 -22.22
C ILE A 48 9.66 22.42 -20.98
N ARG A 49 9.22 23.66 -20.81
CA ARG A 49 9.66 24.54 -19.72
C ARG A 49 9.29 23.87 -18.40
N ARG A 50 10.30 23.48 -17.62
CA ARG A 50 10.09 22.96 -16.27
C ARG A 50 9.33 24.01 -15.45
N THR A 51 8.21 23.60 -14.87
CA THR A 51 7.43 24.40 -13.92
C THR A 51 8.09 24.35 -12.55
N TYR A 52 8.66 23.20 -12.18
CA TYR A 52 9.28 22.97 -10.87
C TYR A 52 10.67 22.31 -11.00
N PRO A 53 11.63 22.61 -10.10
CA PRO A 53 12.88 21.88 -10.04
C PRO A 53 12.66 20.42 -9.60
N SER A 54 13.42 19.47 -10.15
CA SER A 54 13.23 18.03 -9.89
C SER A 54 13.45 17.63 -8.41
N TRP A 55 14.17 18.45 -7.66
CA TRP A 55 14.49 18.22 -6.26
C TRP A 55 13.41 18.71 -5.27
N LEU A 56 12.32 19.29 -5.78
CA LEU A 56 11.37 20.03 -4.96
C LEU A 56 10.63 19.17 -3.91
N PHE A 57 10.24 17.94 -4.24
CA PHE A 57 9.24 17.21 -3.43
C PHE A 57 9.81 16.39 -2.28
N PHE A 58 11.08 16.00 -2.26
CA PHE A 58 11.61 15.10 -1.22
C PHE A 58 12.80 15.65 -0.41
N GLN A 59 13.17 16.93 -0.57
CA GLN A 59 14.34 17.51 0.13
C GLN A 59 14.12 17.74 1.63
N ARG A 60 12.90 18.13 2.01
CA ARG A 60 12.49 18.40 3.39
C ARG A 60 11.02 18.01 3.49
N ILE A 61 10.79 16.69 3.51
CA ILE A 61 9.52 15.95 3.48
C ILE A 61 8.39 16.57 4.30
N SER A 62 8.71 17.39 5.28
CA SER A 62 7.74 17.99 6.14
C SER A 62 7.59 19.50 6.01
N ARG A 63 8.57 20.21 5.44
CA ARG A 63 8.51 21.67 5.24
C ARG A 63 8.05 22.07 3.84
N TRP A 64 7.04 21.39 3.31
CA TRP A 64 6.50 21.76 2.02
C TRP A 64 5.75 23.09 2.10
N SER A 65 6.08 24.01 1.18
CA SER A 65 5.35 25.24 0.94
C SER A 65 3.99 24.93 0.30
N THR A 66 3.09 25.91 0.33
CA THR A 66 1.81 25.83 -0.37
C THR A 66 2.01 25.54 -1.86
N GLU A 67 2.98 26.18 -2.50
CA GLU A 67 3.33 25.94 -3.91
C GLU A 67 3.73 24.49 -4.18
N GLN A 68 4.44 23.84 -3.23
CA GLN A 68 4.81 22.43 -3.33
C GLN A 68 3.60 21.52 -3.19
N LEU A 69 2.66 21.86 -2.30
CA LEU A 69 1.41 21.12 -2.13
C LEU A 69 0.49 21.27 -3.35
N ASP A 70 0.37 22.48 -3.89
CA ASP A 70 -0.39 22.77 -5.11
C ASP A 70 0.16 22.00 -6.31
N ALA A 71 1.49 21.92 -6.41
CA ALA A 71 2.18 21.18 -7.48
C ALA A 71 1.96 19.66 -7.41
N LEU A 72 1.56 19.12 -6.25
CA LEU A 72 1.19 17.70 -6.10
C LEU A 72 -0.25 17.44 -6.56
N ASN A 73 -1.06 18.46 -6.86
CA ASN A 73 -2.45 18.35 -7.32
C ASN A 73 -3.26 17.31 -6.50
N ILE A 74 -3.32 17.55 -5.19
CA ILE A 74 -3.85 16.58 -4.23
C ILE A 74 -5.38 16.59 -4.23
N SER A 75 -5.99 15.42 -4.29
CA SER A 75 -7.42 15.20 -4.02
C SER A 75 -7.56 14.38 -2.76
N GLN A 76 -7.87 15.04 -1.66
CA GLN A 76 -7.98 14.41 -0.35
C GLN A 76 -9.43 14.01 -0.05
N HIS A 77 -9.62 12.79 0.43
CA HIS A 77 -10.88 12.24 0.88
C HIS A 77 -10.70 11.66 2.28
N ASP A 78 -11.35 12.29 3.27
CA ASP A 78 -11.27 11.92 4.68
C ASP A 78 -12.47 11.09 5.13
N MET A 79 -12.31 10.39 6.26
CA MET A 79 -13.37 9.59 6.91
C MET A 79 -13.94 8.50 6.01
N ILE A 80 -13.09 7.89 5.20
CA ILE A 80 -13.49 6.82 4.30
C ILE A 80 -13.47 5.46 5.00
N THR A 81 -14.35 4.55 4.57
CA THR A 81 -14.46 3.19 5.13
C THR A 81 -13.35 2.29 4.62
N PRO A 82 -13.06 1.15 5.30
CA PRO A 82 -12.09 0.16 4.82
C PRO A 82 -12.36 -0.30 3.37
N ARG A 83 -13.65 -0.46 3.02
CA ARG A 83 -14.12 -0.81 1.68
C ARG A 83 -13.68 0.17 0.61
N VAL A 84 -13.84 1.47 0.88
CA VAL A 84 -13.40 2.53 -0.04
C VAL A 84 -11.88 2.66 -0.04
N LEU A 85 -11.23 2.44 1.12
CA LEU A 85 -9.77 2.56 1.27
C LEU A 85 -9.04 1.53 0.41
N ILE A 86 -9.42 0.26 0.50
CA ILE A 86 -8.67 -0.85 -0.11
C ILE A 86 -9.32 -1.32 -1.42
N GLY A 87 -10.65 -1.39 -1.45
CA GLY A 87 -11.44 -2.02 -2.51
C GLY A 87 -12.25 -3.18 -1.95
N GLU A 88 -13.52 -3.29 -2.36
CA GLU A 88 -14.47 -4.33 -1.91
C GLU A 88 -13.93 -5.75 -2.09
N GLU A 89 -13.11 -5.97 -3.12
CA GLU A 89 -12.54 -7.27 -3.46
C GLU A 89 -11.49 -7.78 -2.47
N TYR A 90 -10.95 -6.91 -1.61
CA TYR A 90 -9.99 -7.28 -0.55
C TYR A 90 -10.63 -7.35 0.83
N ILE A 91 -11.90 -6.97 0.94
CA ILE A 91 -12.63 -7.00 2.21
C ILE A 91 -13.16 -8.41 2.42
N PRO A 92 -12.82 -9.09 3.53
CA PRO A 92 -13.31 -10.44 3.80
C PRO A 92 -14.85 -10.48 3.78
N THR A 93 -15.43 -11.06 2.73
CA THR A 93 -16.89 -11.19 2.63
C THR A 93 -17.37 -12.23 3.63
N ARG A 94 -18.67 -12.25 3.97
CA ARG A 94 -19.23 -13.30 4.84
C ARG A 94 -18.94 -14.73 4.34
N ARG A 95 -18.67 -14.92 3.04
CA ARG A 95 -18.31 -16.21 2.44
C ARG A 95 -16.80 -16.48 2.50
N ASP A 96 -15.98 -15.43 2.44
CA ASP A 96 -14.50 -15.48 2.45
C ASP A 96 -13.90 -15.20 3.84
N ARG A 97 -14.76 -15.07 4.86
CA ARG A 97 -14.34 -14.98 6.26
C ARG A 97 -13.82 -16.34 6.68
N ASP A 98 -12.60 -16.64 6.27
CA ASP A 98 -11.89 -17.83 6.73
C ASP A 98 -11.91 -17.88 8.25
N ALA A 99 -11.90 -19.12 8.78
CA ALA A 99 -11.90 -19.34 10.22
C ALA A 99 -10.79 -18.53 10.91
N VAL A 100 -9.66 -18.31 10.23
CA VAL A 100 -8.55 -17.48 10.71
C VAL A 100 -8.96 -16.02 10.91
N TYR A 101 -9.55 -15.36 9.90
CA TYR A 101 -10.01 -13.97 10.03
C TYR A 101 -11.05 -13.84 11.15
N THR A 102 -12.06 -14.71 11.16
CA THR A 102 -13.16 -14.64 12.14
C THR A 102 -12.67 -14.86 13.56
N ASN A 103 -11.74 -15.81 13.77
CA ASN A 103 -11.18 -16.09 15.09
C ASN A 103 -10.28 -14.95 15.58
N LEU A 104 -9.48 -14.35 14.69
CA LEU A 104 -8.64 -13.21 15.05
C LEU A 104 -9.45 -11.96 15.32
N LEU A 105 -10.45 -11.64 14.48
CA LEU A 105 -11.34 -10.53 14.72
C LEU A 105 -12.06 -10.66 16.06
N ARG A 106 -12.57 -11.86 16.37
CA ARG A 106 -13.17 -12.14 17.69
C ARG A 106 -12.15 -11.93 18.80
N ALA A 107 -10.97 -12.54 18.71
CA ALA A 107 -9.92 -12.38 19.72
C ALA A 107 -9.52 -10.90 19.90
N PHE A 108 -9.57 -10.10 18.83
CA PHE A 108 -9.21 -8.68 18.89
C PHE A 108 -10.32 -7.82 19.51
N THR A 109 -11.58 -8.18 19.31
CA THR A 109 -12.75 -7.37 19.73
C THR A 109 -13.39 -7.84 21.04
N GLU A 110 -13.11 -9.06 21.49
CA GLU A 110 -13.71 -9.66 22.69
C GLU A 110 -13.30 -8.96 23.99
N PRO A 111 -12.03 -8.61 24.23
CA PRO A 111 -11.65 -7.86 25.43
C PRO A 111 -12.35 -6.51 25.50
N SER A 112 -12.91 -6.15 26.65
CA SER A 112 -13.47 -4.81 26.87
C SER A 112 -12.38 -3.77 27.06
N GLU A 113 -12.75 -2.48 27.05
CA GLU A 113 -11.84 -1.39 27.42
C GLU A 113 -11.26 -1.61 28.83
N PHE A 114 -12.09 -2.01 29.79
CA PHE A 114 -11.66 -2.27 31.16
C PHE A 114 -10.62 -3.37 31.26
N ASP A 115 -10.76 -4.42 30.45
CA ASP A 115 -9.80 -5.52 30.46
C ASP A 115 -8.44 -5.12 29.87
N ILE A 116 -8.43 -4.18 28.91
CA ILE A 116 -7.20 -3.67 28.29
C ILE A 116 -6.50 -2.68 29.23
N VAL A 117 -7.26 -1.74 29.79
CA VAL A 117 -6.74 -0.73 30.73
C VAL A 117 -6.23 -1.39 32.02
N GLY A 118 -7.01 -2.34 32.55
CA GLY A 118 -6.67 -3.11 33.75
C GLY A 118 -5.93 -4.41 33.45
N TYR A 119 -5.12 -4.45 32.38
CA TYR A 119 -4.50 -5.68 31.86
C TYR A 119 -3.96 -6.60 32.96
N ASP A 120 -4.57 -7.78 33.08
CA ASP A 120 -4.13 -8.84 33.98
C ASP A 120 -3.77 -10.10 33.16
N PRO A 121 -2.48 -10.49 33.10
CA PRO A 121 -2.06 -11.69 32.38
C PRO A 121 -2.59 -12.99 33.02
N ALA A 122 -3.03 -12.97 34.28
CA ALA A 122 -3.60 -14.13 34.96
C ALA A 122 -5.09 -14.33 34.64
N SER A 123 -5.78 -13.28 34.15
CA SER A 123 -7.19 -13.37 33.77
C SER A 123 -7.39 -14.45 32.69
N THR A 124 -8.47 -15.24 32.82
CA THR A 124 -8.79 -16.31 31.85
C THR A 124 -8.89 -15.76 30.43
N MET A 125 -9.43 -14.55 30.28
CA MET A 125 -9.58 -13.90 28.99
C MET A 125 -8.23 -13.58 28.34
N MET A 126 -7.32 -12.87 29.03
CA MET A 126 -6.02 -12.52 28.45
C MET A 126 -5.10 -13.73 28.28
N ARG A 127 -5.12 -14.66 29.23
CA ARG A 127 -4.28 -15.88 29.17
C ARG A 127 -4.56 -16.70 27.92
N ASN A 128 -5.84 -16.81 27.54
CA ASN A 128 -6.29 -17.62 26.41
C ASN A 128 -6.36 -16.84 25.09
N ASN A 129 -6.12 -15.53 25.10
CA ASN A 129 -6.19 -14.69 23.92
C ASN A 129 -4.85 -14.66 23.17
N GLN A 130 -4.86 -15.05 21.90
CA GLN A 130 -3.67 -15.05 21.04
C GLN A 130 -3.08 -13.65 20.78
N LEU A 131 -3.88 -12.59 20.98
CA LEU A 131 -3.47 -11.18 20.85
C LEU A 131 -3.13 -10.52 22.19
N ARG A 132 -2.89 -11.31 23.25
CA ARG A 132 -2.58 -10.79 24.60
C ARG A 132 -1.44 -9.76 24.65
N HIS A 133 -0.44 -9.89 23.78
CA HIS A 133 0.69 -8.94 23.73
C HIS A 133 0.27 -7.59 23.16
N THR A 134 -0.62 -7.59 22.17
CA THR A 134 -1.25 -6.38 21.63
C THR A 134 -2.01 -5.63 22.74
N PHE A 135 -2.78 -6.34 23.55
CA PHE A 135 -3.53 -5.74 24.67
C PHE A 135 -2.63 -5.29 25.82
N GLN A 136 -1.59 -6.05 26.13
CA GLN A 136 -0.56 -5.62 27.09
C GLN A 136 0.06 -4.29 26.67
N LEU A 137 0.41 -4.16 25.38
CA LEU A 137 0.97 -2.93 24.84
C LEU A 137 -0.03 -1.77 24.89
N LEU A 138 -1.29 -1.99 24.52
CA LEU A 138 -2.34 -0.97 24.61
C LEU A 138 -2.59 -0.51 26.05
N GLY A 139 -2.61 -1.44 27.02
CA GLY A 139 -2.71 -1.11 28.44
C GLY A 139 -1.54 -0.27 28.94
N MET A 140 -0.30 -0.63 28.56
CA MET A 140 0.89 0.16 28.87
C MET A 140 0.84 1.57 28.26
N ILE A 141 0.44 1.67 26.98
CA ILE A 141 0.29 2.97 26.30
C ILE A 141 -0.73 3.84 27.04
N PHE A 142 -1.88 3.26 27.43
CA PHE A 142 -2.91 3.98 28.17
C PHE A 142 -2.38 4.48 29.52
N ASP A 143 -1.69 3.64 30.29
CA ASP A 143 -1.12 4.00 31.59
C ASP A 143 -0.11 5.16 31.49
N ILE A 144 0.79 5.12 30.49
CA ILE A 144 1.74 6.21 30.20
C ILE A 144 1.01 7.52 29.86
N ILE A 145 -0.02 7.46 29.01
CA ILE A 145 -0.82 8.64 28.64
C ILE A 145 -1.55 9.20 29.86
N PHE A 146 -2.16 8.32 30.67
CA PHE A 146 -2.90 8.69 31.86
C PHE A 146 -1.99 9.36 32.90
N LYS A 147 -0.75 8.88 33.03
CA LYS A 147 0.29 9.48 33.88
C LYS A 147 0.95 10.73 33.27
N ASN A 148 0.57 11.12 32.06
CA ASN A 148 1.16 12.23 31.31
C ASN A 148 2.68 12.09 31.11
N GLU A 149 3.13 10.86 30.87
CA GLU A 149 4.53 10.54 30.62
C GLU A 149 4.88 10.60 29.12
N PRO A 150 6.16 10.81 28.75
CA PRO A 150 6.58 10.76 27.34
C PRO A 150 6.33 9.39 26.73
N LEU A 151 5.41 9.33 25.76
CA LEU A 151 5.07 8.09 25.08
C LEU A 151 6.07 7.79 23.94
N PRO A 152 6.79 6.65 23.97
CA PRO A 152 7.58 6.20 22.82
C PRO A 152 6.66 5.84 21.65
N CYS A 153 7.18 5.87 20.42
CA CYS A 153 6.41 5.32 19.32
C CYS A 153 6.31 3.79 19.44
N THR A 154 5.10 3.25 19.34
CA THR A 154 4.80 1.82 19.53
C THR A 154 4.10 1.20 18.32
N VAL A 155 3.98 1.95 17.22
CA VAL A 155 3.24 1.52 16.01
C VAL A 155 3.86 0.26 15.40
N ASP A 156 5.18 0.19 15.32
CA ASP A 156 5.93 -0.97 14.84
C ASP A 156 5.63 -2.21 15.68
N MET A 157 5.71 -2.08 17.01
CA MET A 157 5.43 -3.18 17.94
C MET A 157 3.98 -3.64 17.84
N LEU A 158 3.02 -2.73 17.82
CA LEU A 158 1.59 -3.07 17.74
C LEU A 158 1.26 -3.75 16.41
N ILE A 159 1.73 -3.19 15.30
CA ILE A 159 1.49 -3.75 13.96
C ILE A 159 2.16 -5.11 13.81
N SER A 160 3.36 -5.30 14.35
CA SER A 160 4.03 -6.61 14.36
C SER A 160 3.23 -7.62 15.19
N GLN A 161 2.86 -7.29 16.42
CA GLN A 161 2.11 -8.19 17.30
C GLN A 161 0.73 -8.56 16.74
N LEU A 162 0.03 -7.61 16.12
CA LEU A 162 -1.25 -7.84 15.46
C LEU A 162 -1.10 -8.66 14.18
N GLY A 163 -0.02 -8.44 13.43
CA GLY A 163 0.33 -9.11 12.18
C GLY A 163 0.68 -10.59 12.32
N MET A 164 1.53 -10.91 13.29
CA MET A 164 2.17 -12.23 13.42
C MET A 164 1.21 -13.44 13.48
N PRO A 165 0.01 -13.36 14.08
CA PRO A 165 -0.92 -14.48 14.14
C PRO A 165 -1.56 -14.90 12.80
N PHE A 166 -1.56 -14.05 11.76
CA PHE A 166 -2.09 -14.45 10.44
C PHE A 166 -0.98 -14.71 9.43
N ALA A 167 -1.01 -15.91 8.82
CA ALA A 167 0.04 -16.44 7.95
C ALA A 167 0.41 -15.48 6.81
N LEU A 168 -0.60 -14.84 6.21
CA LEU A 168 -0.39 -13.85 5.14
C LEU A 168 0.62 -12.78 5.56
N PHE A 169 0.56 -12.26 6.78
CA PHE A 169 1.52 -11.24 7.21
C PHE A 169 2.86 -11.82 7.59
N ARG A 170 2.85 -12.85 8.44
CA ARG A 170 4.08 -13.52 8.92
C ARG A 170 4.96 -14.01 7.78
N ASP A 171 4.35 -14.55 6.73
CA ASP A 171 5.07 -15.21 5.64
C ASP A 171 5.51 -14.22 4.54
N ASN A 172 4.87 -13.04 4.45
CA ASN A 172 5.14 -12.08 3.36
C ASN A 172 5.83 -10.79 3.81
N PHE A 173 5.68 -10.38 5.06
CA PHE A 173 6.08 -9.04 5.50
C PHE A 173 7.07 -9.05 6.67
N ILE A 174 7.86 -7.99 6.75
CA ILE A 174 8.71 -7.69 7.89
C ILE A 174 8.47 -6.24 8.31
N VAL A 175 8.44 -6.02 9.62
CA VAL A 175 8.37 -4.70 10.22
C VAL A 175 9.78 -4.23 10.56
N ASP A 176 10.10 -3.01 10.18
CA ASP A 176 11.33 -2.32 10.58
C ASP A 176 10.95 -1.00 11.25
N ARG A 177 11.74 -0.57 12.24
CA ARG A 177 11.49 0.65 13.03
C ARG A 177 12.42 1.81 12.69
N GLU A 178 13.38 1.57 11.81
CA GLU A 178 14.41 2.55 11.45
C GLU A 178 13.89 3.59 10.46
N ASP A 179 14.54 4.75 10.43
CA ASP A 179 14.33 5.74 9.39
C ASP A 179 14.61 5.14 8.00
N ILE A 180 13.88 5.59 6.98
CA ILE A 180 13.90 4.94 5.66
C ILE A 180 14.82 5.72 4.71
N PRO A 181 16.03 5.24 4.41
CA PRO A 181 16.87 5.85 3.39
C PRO A 181 16.30 5.59 2.00
N PHE A 182 16.37 6.60 1.13
CA PHE A 182 15.92 6.47 -0.25
C PHE A 182 16.92 7.06 -1.24
N HIS A 183 16.93 6.48 -2.43
CA HIS A 183 17.67 6.97 -3.58
C HIS A 183 16.79 6.81 -4.82
N LEU A 184 16.22 7.92 -5.26
CA LEU A 184 15.28 8.02 -6.38
C LEU A 184 16.03 8.57 -7.60
N LEU A 185 16.61 7.67 -8.39
CA LEU A 185 17.49 7.99 -9.51
C LEU A 185 16.80 8.81 -10.61
N LYS A 186 15.54 8.47 -10.94
CA LYS A 186 14.76 9.18 -11.96
C LYS A 186 14.50 10.63 -11.59
N PHE A 187 14.45 10.94 -10.30
CA PHE A 187 14.27 12.29 -9.77
C PHE A 187 15.60 12.99 -9.43
N ASN A 188 16.71 12.27 -9.52
CA ASN A 188 18.03 12.72 -9.03
C ASN A 188 17.96 13.14 -7.56
N MET A 189 17.35 12.31 -6.71
CA MET A 189 17.13 12.60 -5.30
C MET A 189 17.65 11.49 -4.40
N ARG A 190 18.24 11.86 -3.27
CA ARG A 190 18.60 10.95 -2.18
C ARG A 190 18.32 11.61 -0.85
N GLY A 191 18.01 10.80 0.16
CA GLY A 191 17.74 11.31 1.49
C GLY A 191 17.30 10.21 2.43
N THR A 192 16.75 10.62 3.56
CA THR A 192 16.18 9.75 4.57
C THR A 192 14.83 10.30 4.99
N LEU A 193 13.82 9.45 4.97
CA LEU A 193 12.51 9.77 5.53
C LEU A 193 12.56 9.50 7.04
N HIS A 194 12.54 10.58 7.82
CA HIS A 194 12.41 10.51 9.28
C HIS A 194 11.00 10.09 9.66
N CYS A 195 10.85 8.85 10.12
CA CYS A 195 9.56 8.23 10.42
C CYS A 195 9.72 7.15 11.49
N ASN A 196 8.66 6.43 11.83
CA ASN A 196 8.70 5.41 12.87
C ASN A 196 8.94 4.01 12.30
N GLY A 197 9.47 3.93 11.07
CA GLY A 197 9.69 2.69 10.34
C GLY A 197 8.63 2.38 9.29
N GLY A 198 8.48 1.09 8.97
CA GLY A 198 7.56 0.65 7.94
C GLY A 198 7.40 -0.86 7.81
N ILE A 199 6.52 -1.26 6.89
CA ILE A 199 6.30 -2.64 6.49
C ILE A 199 6.96 -2.85 5.13
N TYR A 200 7.72 -3.93 5.02
CA TYR A 200 8.46 -4.33 3.83
C TYR A 200 8.08 -5.74 3.43
N HIS A 201 8.28 -6.06 2.16
CA HIS A 201 8.24 -7.46 1.76
C HIS A 201 9.43 -8.24 2.34
N HIS A 202 9.23 -9.49 2.73
CA HIS A 202 10.27 -10.31 3.35
C HIS A 202 11.49 -10.55 2.44
N THR A 203 11.28 -10.53 1.11
CA THR A 203 12.38 -10.63 0.13
C THR A 203 13.20 -9.35 -0.01
N ASP A 204 12.69 -8.20 0.44
CA ASP A 204 13.44 -6.95 0.48
C ASP A 204 14.34 -6.87 1.71
N ARG A 205 15.40 -7.69 1.71
CA ARG A 205 16.38 -7.77 2.82
C ARG A 205 17.10 -6.45 3.09
N LYS A 206 17.14 -5.53 2.12
CA LYS A 206 17.82 -4.24 2.24
C LYS A 206 16.88 -3.10 2.61
N ARG A 207 15.58 -3.36 2.81
CA ARG A 207 14.56 -2.37 3.21
C ARG A 207 14.52 -1.17 2.27
N ARG A 208 14.68 -1.43 0.97
CA ARG A 208 14.73 -0.40 -0.07
C ARG A 208 13.34 -0.01 -0.57
N PHE A 209 12.36 -0.88 -0.43
CA PHE A 209 11.02 -0.76 -1.00
C PHE A 209 9.97 -0.83 0.11
N PRO A 210 9.74 0.27 0.85
CA PRO A 210 8.69 0.28 1.85
C PRO A 210 7.33 0.11 1.17
N LEU A 211 6.50 -0.78 1.69
CA LEU A 211 5.10 -0.96 1.27
C LEU A 211 4.16 -0.06 2.07
N VAL A 212 4.46 0.08 3.36
CA VAL A 212 3.75 0.94 4.31
C VAL A 212 4.77 1.71 5.11
N VAL A 213 4.54 2.99 5.34
CA VAL A 213 5.38 3.82 6.23
C VAL A 213 4.62 4.17 7.49
N PHE A 214 5.27 4.08 8.64
CA PHE A 214 4.71 4.53 9.91
C PHE A 214 4.95 6.02 10.09
N ALA A 215 3.93 6.82 9.77
CA ALA A 215 4.00 8.27 9.78
C ALA A 215 4.18 8.81 11.21
N HIS A 216 5.01 9.84 11.33
CA HIS A 216 5.26 10.49 12.61
C HIS A 216 4.07 11.38 13.00
N THR A 217 3.55 11.22 14.22
CA THR A 217 2.50 12.10 14.77
C THR A 217 3.00 12.77 16.04
N THR A 218 3.34 14.05 15.97
CA THR A 218 3.59 14.88 17.15
C THR A 218 2.38 15.75 17.49
N LYS A 219 1.94 15.72 18.75
CA LYS A 219 1.01 16.72 19.31
C LYS A 219 1.70 18.07 19.63
N THR A 220 3.03 18.14 19.59
CA THR A 220 3.78 19.30 20.07
C THR A 220 3.75 20.46 19.07
N HIS A 221 2.99 21.49 19.45
CA HIS A 221 2.98 22.81 18.85
C HIS A 221 4.39 23.44 18.79
N HIS A 222 4.59 24.24 17.73
CA HIS A 222 5.55 25.34 17.56
C HIS A 222 6.85 25.12 16.78
N ARG A 223 7.33 23.91 16.51
CA ARG A 223 8.60 23.76 15.73
C ARG A 223 8.61 22.64 14.70
N LEU A 224 7.62 21.77 14.71
CA LEU A 224 7.52 20.70 13.74
C LEU A 224 6.52 21.05 12.63
N PRO A 225 6.85 20.75 11.38
CA PRO A 225 5.97 20.95 10.23
C PRO A 225 4.59 20.30 10.36
N HIS A 226 3.63 20.78 9.56
CA HIS A 226 2.24 20.31 9.60
C HIS A 226 2.17 18.77 9.50
N PRO A 227 1.48 18.09 10.44
CA PRO A 227 1.36 16.63 10.47
C PRO A 227 0.90 16.02 9.14
N THR A 228 0.07 16.76 8.40
CA THR A 228 -0.42 16.41 7.06
C THR A 228 0.69 16.23 6.04
N ASN A 229 1.78 17.02 6.12
CA ASN A 229 2.91 16.93 5.18
C ASN A 229 3.74 15.67 5.44
N HIS A 230 3.98 15.34 6.71
CA HIS A 230 4.69 14.12 7.09
C HIS A 230 3.93 12.87 6.64
N GLU A 231 2.63 12.84 6.85
CA GLU A 231 1.77 11.74 6.42
C GLU A 231 1.76 11.61 4.89
N LEU A 232 1.66 12.74 4.18
CA LEU A 232 1.67 12.74 2.72
C LEU A 232 3.00 12.26 2.15
N ALA A 233 4.13 12.67 2.72
CA ALA A 233 5.42 12.15 2.30
C ALA A 233 5.59 10.66 2.64
N SER A 234 5.00 10.21 3.75
CA SER A 234 4.99 8.79 4.15
C SER A 234 4.22 7.93 3.15
N THR A 235 3.15 8.45 2.53
CA THR A 235 2.45 7.74 1.46
C THR A 235 3.12 7.88 0.10
N LEU A 236 3.74 9.03 -0.21
CA LEU A 236 4.46 9.24 -1.48
C LEU A 236 5.70 8.36 -1.63
N LEU A 237 6.45 8.10 -0.55
CA LEU A 237 7.72 7.38 -0.65
C LEU A 237 7.56 5.96 -1.24
N PRO A 238 6.64 5.09 -0.75
CA PRO A 238 6.38 3.79 -1.37
C PRO A 238 6.13 3.87 -2.88
N MET A 239 5.20 4.74 -3.30
CA MET A 239 4.82 4.89 -4.71
C MET A 239 5.98 5.37 -5.58
N THR A 240 6.71 6.36 -5.09
CA THR A 240 7.80 6.98 -5.84
C THR A 240 8.97 6.01 -5.99
N THR A 241 9.26 5.24 -4.94
CA THR A 241 10.32 4.22 -4.95
C THR A 241 9.99 3.12 -5.96
N GLU A 242 8.74 2.69 -6.00
CA GLU A 242 8.29 1.68 -6.96
C GLU A 242 8.35 2.19 -8.41
N TYR A 243 7.88 3.41 -8.66
CA TYR A 243 8.03 4.06 -9.96
C TYR A 243 9.52 4.20 -10.34
N ASP A 244 10.39 4.59 -9.42
CA ASP A 244 11.83 4.74 -9.65
C ASP A 244 12.49 3.43 -10.07
N HIS A 245 12.08 2.32 -9.45
CA HIS A 245 12.55 0.97 -9.77
C HIS A 245 12.18 0.48 -11.17
N GLY A 246 11.24 1.15 -11.85
CA GLY A 246 10.86 0.84 -13.23
C GLY A 246 9.80 -0.26 -13.37
N LEU A 247 9.07 -0.57 -12.29
CA LEU A 247 7.92 -1.46 -12.37
C LEU A 247 6.74 -0.72 -12.99
N THR A 248 6.42 -0.98 -14.25
CA THR A 248 5.27 -0.35 -14.91
C THR A 248 3.96 -0.90 -14.32
N ARG A 249 3.21 -0.03 -13.63
CA ARG A 249 1.88 -0.34 -13.11
C ARG A 249 0.82 0.61 -13.68
N PRO A 250 -0.45 0.17 -13.76
CA PRO A 250 -1.57 1.08 -14.04
C PRO A 250 -1.64 2.20 -13.00
N LYS A 251 -1.36 1.86 -11.75
CA LYS A 251 -1.36 2.77 -10.60
C LYS A 251 -0.29 2.35 -9.59
N TYR A 252 0.44 3.33 -9.09
CA TYR A 252 1.31 3.18 -7.94
C TYR A 252 0.49 3.51 -6.69
N THR A 253 0.57 2.63 -5.69
CA THR A 253 -0.19 2.75 -4.45
C THR A 253 0.77 2.72 -3.27
N GLY A 254 0.59 3.64 -2.33
CA GLY A 254 1.39 3.74 -1.13
C GLY A 254 0.51 3.85 0.10
N PHE A 255 0.92 3.23 1.19
CA PHE A 255 0.21 3.30 2.46
C PHE A 255 1.05 3.97 3.54
N SER A 256 0.36 4.62 4.48
CA SER A 256 0.96 5.01 5.75
C SER A 256 0.03 4.69 6.91
N ILE A 257 0.61 4.32 8.04
CA ILE A 257 -0.12 4.21 9.32
C ILE A 257 0.39 5.31 10.23
N SER A 258 -0.51 6.13 10.73
CA SER A 258 -0.21 7.14 11.74
C SER A 258 -0.81 6.69 13.07
N ALA A 259 -0.06 6.85 14.16
CA ALA A 259 -0.47 6.38 15.47
C ALA A 259 -0.06 7.36 16.57
N HIS A 260 -1.04 7.79 17.37
CA HIS A 260 -0.80 8.62 18.55
C HIS A 260 -1.49 8.01 19.77
N GLY A 261 -0.70 7.40 20.65
CA GLY A 261 -1.27 6.65 21.76
C GLY A 261 -2.00 5.42 21.25
N THR A 262 -3.27 5.31 21.63
CA THR A 262 -4.16 4.24 21.19
C THR A 262 -4.94 4.61 19.92
N GLU A 263 -4.78 5.82 19.38
CA GLU A 263 -5.42 6.26 18.14
C GLU A 263 -4.58 5.89 16.91
N TYR A 264 -5.16 5.14 15.96
CA TYR A 264 -4.52 4.72 14.72
C TYR A 264 -5.32 5.19 13.52
N ARG A 265 -4.64 5.52 12.43
CA ARG A 265 -5.26 5.86 11.14
C ARG A 265 -4.45 5.25 10.01
N ILE A 266 -5.14 4.68 9.03
CA ILE A 266 -4.55 4.17 7.80
C ILE A 266 -4.85 5.14 6.68
N THR A 267 -3.82 5.49 5.92
CA THR A 267 -3.91 6.37 4.77
C THR A 267 -3.37 5.65 3.55
N ARG A 268 -4.12 5.73 2.45
CA ARG A 268 -3.69 5.27 1.14
C ARG A 268 -3.50 6.47 0.23
N ALA A 269 -2.44 6.47 -0.55
CA ALA A 269 -2.29 7.38 -1.67
C ALA A 269 -2.04 6.60 -2.95
N ASP A 270 -2.37 7.26 -4.05
CA ASP A 270 -2.69 6.58 -5.29
C ASP A 270 -2.41 7.54 -6.46
N ALA A 271 -1.50 7.16 -7.35
CA ALA A 271 -1.11 7.98 -8.50
C ALA A 271 -0.79 7.13 -9.74
N SER A 272 -1.03 7.68 -10.93
CA SER A 272 -0.76 6.99 -12.18
C SER A 272 0.72 7.06 -12.57
N HIS A 273 1.07 6.31 -13.62
CA HIS A 273 2.36 6.47 -14.28
C HIS A 273 2.56 7.88 -14.88
N THR A 274 1.55 8.43 -15.54
CA THR A 274 1.59 9.77 -16.13
C THR A 274 1.88 10.83 -15.07
N TYR A 275 1.27 10.70 -13.89
CA TYR A 275 1.49 11.60 -12.76
C TYR A 275 2.97 11.65 -12.36
N PHE A 276 3.62 10.50 -12.19
CA PHE A 276 5.05 10.47 -11.84
C PHE A 276 5.96 10.90 -13.00
N GLU A 277 5.59 10.65 -14.25
CA GLU A 277 6.31 11.20 -15.40
C GLU A 277 6.25 12.72 -15.44
N ASP A 278 5.10 13.33 -15.11
CA ASP A 278 4.97 14.78 -14.98
C ASP A 278 5.85 15.32 -13.86
N LEU A 279 5.79 14.72 -12.66
CA LEU A 279 6.64 15.12 -11.53
C LEU A 279 8.13 14.99 -11.84
N ARG A 280 8.55 13.87 -12.44
CA ARG A 280 9.95 13.61 -12.82
C ARG A 280 10.49 14.69 -13.74
N HIS A 281 9.68 15.14 -14.69
CA HIS A 281 10.06 16.18 -15.64
C HIS A 281 9.82 17.59 -15.11
N GLY A 282 9.33 17.75 -13.88
CA GLY A 282 9.02 19.05 -13.28
C GLY A 282 7.85 19.76 -13.97
N ARG A 283 6.91 19.01 -14.56
CA ARG A 283 5.69 19.54 -15.18
C ARG A 283 4.57 19.64 -14.13
N LEU A 284 3.61 20.53 -14.38
CA LEU A 284 2.36 20.54 -13.61
C LEU A 284 1.60 19.22 -13.86
N THR A 285 1.27 18.52 -12.78
CA THR A 285 0.51 17.27 -12.85
C THR A 285 -0.95 17.56 -13.20
N ARG A 286 -1.39 17.12 -14.37
CA ARG A 286 -2.82 17.26 -14.77
C ARG A 286 -3.71 16.26 -14.02
N GLU A 287 -3.16 15.09 -13.74
CA GLU A 287 -3.80 14.07 -12.93
C GLU A 287 -3.63 14.37 -11.45
N LYS A 288 -4.54 13.83 -10.64
CA LYS A 288 -4.59 14.06 -9.19
C LYS A 288 -3.83 12.98 -8.44
N LEU A 289 -3.11 13.38 -7.40
CA LEU A 289 -2.72 12.47 -6.34
C LEU A 289 -3.94 12.23 -5.45
N ILE A 290 -4.50 11.01 -5.50
CA ILE A 290 -5.65 10.67 -4.67
C ILE A 290 -5.13 10.25 -3.29
N VAL A 291 -5.58 10.91 -2.24
CA VAL A 291 -5.25 10.59 -0.85
C VAL A 291 -6.53 10.23 -0.11
N LEU A 292 -6.60 9.00 0.40
CA LEU A 292 -7.74 8.45 1.11
C LEU A 292 -7.35 8.19 2.57
N ARG A 293 -8.12 8.74 3.51
CA ARG A 293 -7.85 8.65 4.96
C ARG A 293 -9.02 8.03 5.69
N THR A 294 -8.76 7.00 6.49
CA THR A 294 -9.76 6.50 7.43
C THR A 294 -10.07 7.53 8.52
N VAL A 295 -11.15 7.29 9.25
CA VAL A 295 -11.30 7.87 10.59
C VAL A 295 -10.12 7.45 11.48
N LYS A 296 -9.97 8.11 12.63
CA LYS A 296 -9.05 7.63 13.66
C LYS A 296 -9.76 6.54 14.45
N TYR A 297 -9.10 5.41 14.62
CA TYR A 297 -9.55 4.28 15.41
C TYR A 297 -8.84 4.28 16.76
N ASN A 298 -9.58 4.47 17.84
CA ASN A 298 -9.07 4.26 19.18
C ASN A 298 -9.13 2.77 19.53
N LEU A 299 -7.98 2.10 19.56
CA LEU A 299 -7.90 0.65 19.75
C LEU A 299 -8.25 0.18 21.17
N LEU A 300 -8.62 1.08 22.08
CA LEU A 300 -9.28 0.70 23.34
C LEU A 300 -10.75 0.32 23.09
N TRP A 301 -11.38 0.92 22.10
CA TRP A 301 -12.81 0.82 21.85
C TRP A 301 -13.08 -0.37 20.93
N ARG A 302 -14.19 -1.07 21.18
CA ARG A 302 -14.47 -2.35 20.52
C ARG A 302 -14.77 -2.15 19.04
N GLU A 303 -15.61 -1.17 18.74
CA GLU A 303 -16.08 -0.84 17.39
C GLU A 303 -14.90 -0.39 16.51
N ASP A 304 -14.05 0.47 17.06
CA ASP A 304 -12.84 0.95 16.37
C ASP A 304 -11.83 -0.17 16.11
N ARG A 305 -11.70 -1.14 17.03
CA ARG A 305 -10.88 -2.33 16.81
C ARG A 305 -11.40 -3.20 15.67
N GLU A 306 -12.71 -3.36 15.56
CA GLU A 306 -13.32 -4.13 14.47
C GLU A 306 -12.99 -3.50 13.11
N GLU A 307 -13.27 -2.20 12.94
CA GLU A 307 -13.01 -1.50 11.68
C GLU A 307 -11.51 -1.41 11.36
N PHE A 308 -10.67 -1.13 12.37
CA PHE A 308 -9.22 -1.09 12.17
C PHE A 308 -8.68 -2.46 11.72
N PHE A 309 -9.15 -3.55 12.33
CA PHE A 309 -8.72 -4.89 11.96
C PHE A 309 -9.16 -5.25 10.54
N GLU A 310 -10.39 -4.90 10.15
CA GLU A 310 -10.86 -5.08 8.77
C GLU A 310 -9.97 -4.32 7.78
N ALA A 311 -9.66 -3.05 8.05
CA ALA A 311 -8.78 -2.24 7.21
C ALA A 311 -7.35 -2.80 7.14
N PHE A 312 -6.78 -3.19 8.28
CA PHE A 312 -5.42 -3.72 8.36
C PHE A 312 -5.30 -5.08 7.64
N TYR A 313 -6.27 -5.98 7.85
CA TYR A 313 -6.29 -7.28 7.19
C TYR A 313 -6.45 -7.13 5.67
N ALA A 314 -7.39 -6.31 5.22
CA ALA A 314 -7.60 -6.04 3.79
C ALA A 314 -6.37 -5.39 3.15
N MET A 315 -5.71 -4.45 3.84
CA MET A 315 -4.44 -3.87 3.38
C MET A 315 -3.36 -4.94 3.22
N CYS A 316 -3.24 -5.90 4.14
CA CYS A 316 -2.30 -7.01 3.99
C CYS A 316 -2.64 -7.88 2.78
N GLY A 317 -3.92 -8.16 2.54
CA GLY A 317 -4.42 -8.87 1.35
C GLY A 317 -4.05 -8.16 0.06
N PHE A 318 -4.32 -6.85 0.00
CA PHE A 318 -3.93 -5.99 -1.11
C PHE A 318 -2.43 -6.07 -1.35
N LEU A 319 -1.61 -5.84 -0.33
CA LEU A 319 -0.15 -5.83 -0.45
C LEU A 319 0.43 -7.18 -0.89
N GLY A 320 -0.14 -8.28 -0.41
CA GLY A 320 0.27 -9.64 -0.79
C GLY A 320 0.06 -9.88 -2.29
N GLY A 321 -1.11 -9.53 -2.82
CA GLY A 321 -1.39 -9.61 -4.26
C GLY A 321 -0.62 -8.59 -5.10
N TYR A 322 -0.46 -7.37 -4.56
CA TYR A 322 0.19 -6.25 -5.23
C TYR A 322 1.68 -6.49 -5.45
N TRP A 323 2.38 -7.10 -4.49
CA TRP A 323 3.81 -7.38 -4.55
C TRP A 323 4.14 -8.80 -5.01
N GLY A 324 3.30 -9.80 -4.70
CA GLY A 324 3.58 -11.22 -4.93
C GLY A 324 3.41 -11.72 -6.37
N GLY A 325 2.92 -10.90 -7.31
CA GLY A 325 2.77 -11.25 -8.73
C GLY A 325 1.81 -12.42 -9.04
N LYS A 326 1.22 -13.05 -8.02
CA LYS A 326 0.22 -14.11 -8.14
C LYS A 326 -1.04 -13.68 -7.39
N LYS A 327 -2.14 -13.53 -8.13
CA LYS A 327 -3.48 -13.66 -7.55
C LYS A 327 -3.59 -15.07 -6.98
N SER A 328 -3.41 -15.23 -5.68
CA SER A 328 -3.77 -16.45 -4.97
C SER A 328 -4.51 -16.04 -3.71
N LEU A 329 -5.76 -15.63 -3.89
CA LEU A 329 -6.78 -15.84 -2.88
C LEU A 329 -7.47 -17.14 -3.31
N VAL A 330 -7.16 -18.22 -2.60
CA VAL A 330 -8.01 -19.40 -2.48
C VAL A 330 -8.61 -19.33 -1.10
#